data_AF-A0A965NAM6-F1
#
_entry.id   AF-A0A965NAM6-F1
#
_cell.length_a   1.000
_cell.length_b   1.000
_cell.length_c   1.000
_cell.angle_alpha   90.00
_cell.angle_beta   90.00
_cell.angle_gamma   90.00
#
_symmetry.space_group_name_H-M   'P 1'
#
loop_
_entity.id
_entity.type
_entity.pdbx_description
1 polymer ?
#
loop_
_entity_poly.entity_id
_entity_poly.type
_entity_poly.pdbx_seq_one_letter_code
_entity_poly.pdbx_strand_id
1 'polypeptide(L)'
;MPKQKPRINFNKFFLISALAMSLTSCSLFIESMPKSWNHGFKPRPLTGTRGFPSADTEYGKGFKDGCNTSWDAVSKGLLADLNDRRYDFRRMQKSPDYNTGWWDGYEQCTYILDHDVV
;
A
#
# COMPACT_ATOMS: atom_id res chain seq x y z
N MET A 1 3.39 61.78 -14.57
CA MET A 1 2.69 60.52 -14.25
C MET A 1 3.50 59.76 -13.22
N PRO A 2 3.07 59.62 -11.95
CA PRO A 2 3.81 58.84 -10.97
C PRO A 2 3.57 57.34 -11.21
N LYS A 3 4.66 56.57 -11.37
CA LYS A 3 4.62 55.10 -11.44
C LYS A 3 4.34 54.54 -10.05
N GLN A 4 3.19 53.89 -9.89
CA GLN A 4 2.79 53.21 -8.67
C GLN A 4 3.72 51.99 -8.45
N LYS A 5 4.49 52.00 -7.35
CA LYS A 5 5.40 50.91 -6.99
C LYS A 5 4.57 49.78 -6.34
N PRO A 6 4.61 48.54 -6.84
CA PRO A 6 3.80 47.46 -6.28
C PRO A 6 4.28 47.16 -4.85
N ARG A 7 3.40 47.36 -3.88
CA ARG A 7 3.63 47.05 -2.47
C ARG A 7 3.42 45.54 -2.30
N ILE A 8 4.48 44.77 -2.50
CA ILE A 8 4.45 43.32 -2.30
C ILE A 8 4.26 43.06 -0.80
N ASN A 9 3.14 42.44 -0.45
CA ASN A 9 2.72 42.23 0.93
C ASN A 9 3.40 40.94 1.45
N PHE A 10 4.58 41.10 2.07
CA PHE A 10 5.50 40.01 2.44
C PHE A 10 4.83 38.87 3.23
N ASN A 11 3.88 39.21 4.11
CA ASN A 11 3.10 38.23 4.89
C ASN A 11 2.24 37.30 4.03
N LYS A 12 1.70 37.80 2.90
CA LYS A 12 0.93 36.97 1.97
C LYS A 12 1.84 36.01 1.20
N PHE A 13 3.04 36.47 0.83
CA PHE A 13 4.01 35.63 0.13
C PHE A 13 4.48 34.47 1.02
N PHE A 14 4.72 34.75 2.31
CA PHE A 14 5.14 33.76 3.29
C PHE A 14 4.06 32.70 3.57
N LEU A 15 2.78 33.11 3.64
CA LEU A 15 1.67 32.18 3.79
C LEU A 15 1.49 31.29 2.56
N ILE A 16 1.65 31.84 1.35
CA ILE A 16 1.58 31.08 0.10
C ILE A 16 2.73 30.08 0.01
N SER A 17 3.95 30.46 0.39
CA SER A 17 5.09 29.52 0.39
C SER A 17 4.92 28.41 1.43
N ALA A 18 4.42 28.73 2.63
CA ALA A 18 4.16 27.73 3.67
C ALA A 18 3.09 26.71 3.22
N LEU A 19 2.02 27.18 2.55
CA LEU A 19 0.99 26.32 1.99
C LEU A 19 1.50 25.48 0.81
N ALA A 20 2.36 26.04 -0.04
CA ALA A 20 2.96 25.29 -1.14
C ALA A 20 3.88 24.17 -0.63
N MET A 21 4.67 24.44 0.42
CA MET A 21 5.56 23.43 1.02
C MET A 21 4.79 22.30 1.71
N SER A 22 3.66 22.60 2.37
CA SER A 22 2.82 21.57 2.99
C SER A 22 2.08 20.70 1.95
N LEU A 23 1.76 21.24 0.78
CA LEU A 23 1.18 20.46 -0.33
C LEU A 23 2.19 19.51 -0.98
N THR A 24 3.50 19.80 -0.91
CA THR A 24 4.55 18.93 -1.45
C THR A 24 5.01 17.82 -0.50
N SER A 25 4.51 17.78 0.74
CA SER A 25 4.98 16.83 1.76
C SER A 25 4.45 15.40 1.57
N CYS A 26 3.42 15.21 0.76
CA CYS A 26 2.88 13.89 0.45
C CYS A 26 3.45 13.41 -0.90
N SER A 27 4.57 12.70 -0.86
CA SER A 27 5.05 11.94 -2.01
C SER A 27 4.16 10.72 -2.20
N LEU A 28 3.21 10.82 -3.12
CA LEU A 28 2.36 9.70 -3.51
C LEU A 28 3.25 8.67 -4.22
N PHE A 29 3.52 7.55 -3.54
CA PHE A 29 4.34 6.48 -4.09
C PHE A 29 3.44 5.36 -4.60
N ILE A 30 3.59 5.05 -5.89
CA ILE A 30 2.87 3.99 -6.58
C ILE A 30 3.92 3.00 -7.09
N GLU A 31 4.02 1.84 -6.44
CA GLU A 31 4.81 0.72 -6.95
C GLU A 31 3.91 -0.31 -7.62
N SER A 32 4.39 -0.81 -8.76
CA SER A 32 3.76 -1.93 -9.43
C SER A 32 4.17 -3.22 -8.73
N MET A 33 3.19 -4.07 -8.42
CA MET A 33 3.47 -5.43 -7.99
C MET A 33 4.32 -6.18 -9.03
N PRO A 34 5.10 -7.17 -8.59
CA PRO A 34 5.81 -8.06 -9.50
C PRO A 34 4.81 -8.83 -10.37
N LYS A 35 5.21 -9.10 -11.61
CA LYS A 35 4.37 -9.81 -12.59
C LYS A 35 3.90 -11.19 -12.10
N SER A 36 4.68 -11.85 -11.22
CA SER A 36 4.35 -13.16 -10.63
C SER A 36 3.07 -13.14 -9.78
N TRP A 37 2.62 -11.97 -9.34
CA TRP A 37 1.42 -11.83 -8.53
C TRP A 37 0.11 -11.84 -9.33
N ASN A 38 0.15 -11.59 -10.65
CA ASN A 38 -0.98 -11.70 -11.60
C ASN A 38 -2.41 -11.58 -10.99
N HIS A 39 -2.80 -10.36 -10.55
CA HIS A 39 -4.05 -10.14 -9.81
C HIS A 39 -5.29 -9.79 -10.66
N GLY A 40 -5.19 -9.71 -11.99
CA GLY A 40 -6.31 -9.24 -12.82
C GLY A 40 -6.90 -7.91 -12.33
N PHE A 41 -8.23 -7.75 -12.38
CA PHE A 41 -8.97 -6.58 -11.87
C PHE A 41 -9.40 -6.75 -10.41
N LYS A 42 -8.47 -7.01 -9.48
CA LYS A 42 -8.80 -6.97 -8.04
C LYS A 42 -8.60 -5.55 -7.47
N PRO A 43 -9.48 -5.10 -6.55
CA PRO A 43 -9.31 -3.81 -5.90
C PRO A 43 -8.01 -3.82 -5.10
N ARG A 44 -7.18 -2.80 -5.31
CA ARG A 44 -5.91 -2.60 -4.60
C ARG A 44 -5.84 -1.17 -4.07
N PRO A 45 -5.27 -0.96 -2.87
CA PRO A 45 -4.91 0.37 -2.44
C PRO A 45 -3.79 0.93 -3.34
N LEU A 46 -3.88 2.22 -3.66
CA LEU A 46 -2.93 2.91 -4.56
C LEU A 46 -1.58 3.18 -3.88
N THR A 47 -1.52 3.07 -2.56
CA THR A 47 -0.38 3.34 -1.68
C THR A 47 -0.41 2.36 -0.51
N GLY A 48 0.73 2.10 0.15
CA GLY A 48 0.74 1.32 1.39
C GLY A 48 1.87 0.31 1.54
N THR A 49 2.42 -0.22 0.46
CA THR A 49 3.41 -1.32 0.51
C THR A 49 4.45 -1.15 -0.60
N ARG A 50 5.72 -1.47 -0.30
CA ARG A 50 6.87 -1.47 -1.22
C ARG A 50 7.64 -2.77 -1.13
N GLY A 51 8.46 -3.06 -2.14
CA GLY A 51 9.40 -4.18 -2.05
C GLY A 51 8.72 -5.55 -2.02
N PHE A 52 7.61 -5.70 -2.76
CA PHE A 52 6.85 -6.95 -2.79
C PHE A 52 7.75 -8.15 -3.12
N PRO A 53 7.69 -9.25 -2.33
CA PRO A 53 8.46 -10.44 -2.62
C PRO A 53 7.95 -11.11 -3.90
N SER A 54 8.82 -11.81 -4.64
CA SER A 54 8.33 -12.58 -5.79
C SER A 54 7.43 -13.72 -5.33
N ALA A 55 6.26 -13.89 -5.96
CA ALA A 55 5.35 -15.02 -5.72
C ALA A 55 5.84 -16.36 -6.32
N ASP A 56 7.10 -16.46 -6.71
CA ASP A 56 7.69 -17.73 -7.16
C ASP A 56 8.15 -18.60 -5.98
N THR A 57 8.50 -17.98 -4.84
CA THR A 57 8.90 -18.67 -3.60
C THR A 57 7.69 -19.08 -2.76
N GLU A 58 7.83 -20.05 -1.86
CA GLU A 58 6.73 -20.43 -0.96
C GLU A 58 6.33 -19.27 -0.03
N TYR A 59 7.31 -18.52 0.48
CA TYR A 59 7.07 -17.29 1.23
C TYR A 59 6.26 -16.27 0.43
N GLY A 60 6.70 -15.93 -0.79
CA GLY A 60 6.02 -14.92 -1.59
C GLY A 60 4.62 -15.33 -2.06
N LYS A 61 4.37 -16.63 -2.23
CA LYS A 61 3.01 -17.15 -2.46
C LYS A 61 2.13 -16.94 -1.23
N GLY A 62 2.65 -17.23 -0.04
CA GLY A 62 1.99 -16.94 1.23
C GLY A 62 1.66 -15.46 1.34
N PHE A 63 2.66 -14.60 1.17
CA PHE A 63 2.54 -13.15 1.26
C PHE A 63 1.48 -12.59 0.31
N LYS A 64 1.47 -13.04 -0.95
CA LYS A 64 0.44 -12.69 -1.92
C LYS A 64 -0.97 -13.07 -1.46
N ASP A 65 -1.15 -14.27 -0.91
CA ASP A 65 -2.45 -14.77 -0.46
C ASP A 65 -2.94 -14.03 0.80
N GLY A 66 -2.03 -13.73 1.72
CA GLY A 66 -2.26 -12.86 2.88
C GLY A 66 -2.74 -11.47 2.45
N CYS A 67 -1.99 -10.81 1.57
CA CYS A 67 -2.37 -9.49 1.04
C CYS A 67 -3.71 -9.48 0.31
N ASN A 68 -4.00 -10.52 -0.48
CA ASN A 68 -5.32 -10.67 -1.09
C ASN A 68 -6.43 -10.72 -0.03
N THR A 69 -6.21 -11.44 1.06
CA THR A 69 -7.19 -11.56 2.16
C THR A 69 -7.41 -10.20 2.81
N SER A 70 -6.33 -9.47 3.13
CA SER A 70 -6.38 -8.13 3.70
C SER A 70 -7.13 -7.14 2.84
N TRP A 71 -6.85 -7.09 1.54
CA TRP A 71 -7.56 -6.16 0.66
C TRP A 71 -9.03 -6.51 0.51
N ASP A 72 -9.42 -7.79 0.54
CA ASP A 72 -10.85 -8.14 0.61
C ASP A 72 -11.47 -7.59 1.89
N ALA A 73 -10.81 -7.83 3.04
CA ALA A 73 -11.27 -7.39 4.35
C ALA A 73 -11.39 -5.87 4.44
N VAL A 74 -10.37 -5.13 4.00
CA VAL A 74 -10.34 -3.66 4.04
C VAL A 74 -11.29 -3.05 3.00
N SER A 75 -11.39 -3.62 1.79
CA SER A 75 -12.24 -3.05 0.73
C SER A 75 -13.73 -3.39 0.88
N LYS A 76 -14.08 -4.58 1.39
CA LYS A 76 -15.46 -5.01 1.56
C LYS A 76 -15.98 -4.90 2.99
N GLY A 77 -15.11 -4.72 3.99
CA GLY A 77 -15.48 -4.63 5.39
C GLY A 77 -16.32 -5.82 5.84
N LEU A 78 -17.55 -5.55 6.29
CA LEU A 78 -18.51 -6.58 6.75
C LEU A 78 -18.94 -7.56 5.65
N LEU A 79 -18.77 -7.20 4.36
CA LEU A 79 -19.11 -8.04 3.22
C LEU A 79 -17.92 -8.87 2.71
N ALA A 80 -16.78 -8.85 3.42
CA ALA A 80 -15.64 -9.65 3.05
C ALA A 80 -15.99 -11.14 3.15
N ASP A 81 -15.82 -11.85 2.04
CA ASP A 81 -16.10 -13.29 1.99
C ASP A 81 -14.82 -14.05 2.37
N LEU A 82 -14.81 -14.57 3.58
CA LEU A 82 -13.71 -15.39 4.11
C LEU A 82 -13.70 -16.82 3.52
N ASN A 83 -14.81 -17.27 2.92
CA ASN A 83 -14.91 -18.62 2.37
C ASN A 83 -14.20 -18.78 1.02
N ASP A 84 -13.92 -17.68 0.32
CA ASP A 84 -13.42 -17.72 -1.05
C ASP A 84 -11.90 -18.00 -1.09
N ARG A 85 -11.50 -19.20 -0.67
CA ARG A 85 -10.23 -19.91 -0.96
C ARG A 85 -8.90 -19.17 -0.71
N ARG A 86 -8.84 -18.05 0.00
CA ARG A 86 -7.57 -17.31 0.25
C ARG A 86 -6.78 -17.79 1.46
N TYR A 87 -7.39 -18.65 2.28
CA TYR A 87 -6.76 -19.23 3.47
C TYR A 87 -6.48 -20.73 3.24
N ASP A 88 -5.30 -21.08 2.72
CA ASP A 88 -4.90 -22.47 2.46
C ASP A 88 -4.26 -23.12 3.71
N PHE A 89 -5.11 -23.58 4.64
CA PHE A 89 -4.68 -24.25 5.87
C PHE A 89 -3.76 -25.45 5.63
N ARG A 90 -3.98 -26.22 4.55
CA ARG A 90 -3.19 -27.43 4.27
C ARG A 90 -1.76 -27.07 3.87
N ARG A 91 -1.60 -25.99 3.12
CA ARG A 91 -0.28 -25.50 2.71
C ARG A 91 0.48 -24.86 3.85
N MET A 92 -0.21 -24.10 4.72
CA MET A 92 0.38 -23.53 5.94
C MET A 92 0.96 -24.60 6.86
N GLN A 93 0.24 -25.70 7.07
CA GLN A 93 0.75 -26.81 7.90
C GLN A 93 1.97 -27.50 7.31
N LYS A 94 2.12 -27.49 5.98
CA LYS A 94 3.20 -28.18 5.27
C LYS A 94 4.43 -27.30 5.06
N SER A 95 4.27 -25.98 4.98
CA SER A 95 5.34 -25.04 4.71
C SER A 95 5.33 -23.92 5.76
N PRO A 96 6.32 -23.88 6.67
CA PRO A 96 6.45 -22.78 7.61
C PRO A 96 6.69 -21.46 6.88
N ASP A 97 7.42 -21.46 5.76
CA ASP A 97 7.67 -20.27 4.95
C ASP A 97 6.38 -19.69 4.35
N TYR A 98 5.49 -20.54 3.83
CA TYR A 98 4.18 -20.10 3.35
C TYR A 98 3.34 -19.52 4.49
N ASN A 99 3.36 -20.16 5.67
CA ASN A 99 2.63 -19.68 6.84
C ASN A 99 3.12 -18.29 7.30
N THR A 100 4.44 -18.12 7.45
CA THR A 100 5.05 -16.83 7.80
C THR A 100 4.71 -15.78 6.76
N GLY A 101 4.92 -16.08 5.47
CA GLY A 101 4.60 -15.16 4.39
C GLY A 101 3.13 -14.74 4.41
N TRP A 102 2.21 -15.67 4.65
CA TRP A 102 0.79 -15.36 4.71
C TRP A 102 0.44 -14.35 5.81
N TRP A 103 1.00 -14.50 7.01
CA TRP A 103 0.79 -13.54 8.11
C TRP A 103 1.45 -12.20 7.83
N ASP A 104 2.69 -12.18 7.33
CA ASP A 104 3.38 -10.94 6.96
C ASP A 104 2.61 -10.16 5.90
N GLY A 105 2.16 -10.85 4.85
CA GLY A 105 1.35 -10.24 3.81
C GLY A 105 0.00 -9.77 4.33
N TYR A 106 -0.63 -10.55 5.23
CA TYR A 106 -1.90 -10.14 5.83
C TYR A 106 -1.74 -8.85 6.63
N GLU A 107 -0.71 -8.78 7.48
CA GLU A 107 -0.46 -7.63 8.34
C GLU A 107 -0.07 -6.39 7.55
N GLN A 108 0.92 -6.49 6.66
CA GLN A 108 1.40 -5.33 5.91
C GLN A 108 0.35 -4.75 4.94
N CYS A 109 -0.52 -5.60 4.40
CA CYS A 109 -1.61 -5.14 3.52
C CYS A 109 -2.89 -4.76 4.27
N THR A 110 -3.01 -5.04 5.58
CA THR A 110 -4.12 -4.59 6.43
C THR A 110 -3.77 -3.28 7.14
N TYR A 111 -2.61 -3.27 7.78
CA TYR A 111 -2.11 -2.17 8.57
C TYR A 111 -0.87 -1.65 7.85
N ILE A 112 -1.01 -0.51 7.19
CA ILE A 112 0.12 0.22 6.60
C ILE A 112 1.01 0.71 7.75
N LEU A 113 1.85 -0.18 8.30
CA LEU A 113 2.70 0.06 9.47
C LEU A 113 4.15 0.26 9.05
N ASP A 114 4.59 -0.47 8.04
CA ASP A 114 5.90 -0.31 7.41
C ASP A 114 5.74 -0.46 5.89
N HIS A 115 6.36 0.46 5.15
CA HIS A 115 6.33 0.42 3.70
C HIS A 115 7.36 -0.55 3.14
N ASP A 116 8.38 -0.96 3.92
CA ASP A 116 9.44 -1.83 3.47
C ASP A 116 9.20 -3.28 3.94
N VAL A 117 9.13 -4.23 3.00
CA VAL A 117 9.07 -5.67 3.29
C VAL A 117 10.49 -6.20 3.49
N VAL A 118 10.72 -6.95 4.57
CA VAL A 118 12.02 -7.56 4.92
C VAL A 118 12.30 -8.83 4.13
#